data_AF-A0A323UQ92-F1
#
_entry.id   AF-A0A323UQ92-F1
#
_cell.length_a   1.000
_cell.length_b   1.000
_cell.length_c   1.000
_cell.angle_alpha   90.00
_cell.angle_beta   90.00
_cell.angle_gamma   90.00
#
_symmetry.space_group_name_H-M   'P 1'
#
loop_
_entity.id
_entity.type
_entity.pdbx_description
1 polymer ?
#
loop_
_entity_poly.entity_id
_entity_poly.type
_entity_poly.pdbx_seq_one_letter_code
_entity_poly.pdbx_strand_id
1 'polypeptide(L)'
;MGLDTMLLFPKAREGESAGDLNRRRGSVCLLAAVIATPMSIWLFSNLENIWPQIMPLEGSAFLAGATALGTALAILPLIAGLGFLLAIWFGVESVFQSRRHPTPVIDKLIVGAGLLVWFAPVIAALASAGRALATGRIHFVRPPRDYLLATDPIAYWQGVGFWIIMAGLFGFLAWRYWRGKLLARA
;
A
#
# COMPACT_ATOMS: atom_id res chain seq x y z
N MET A 1 -2.56 12.07 20.50
CA MET A 1 -3.51 13.00 19.85
C MET A 1 -4.33 12.15 18.89
N GLY A 2 -5.60 11.88 19.22
CA GLY A 2 -6.39 10.82 18.58
C GLY A 2 -6.68 11.11 17.10
N LEU A 3 -6.66 10.09 16.26
CA LEU A 3 -7.11 10.13 14.86
C LEU A 3 -8.58 10.56 14.70
N ASP A 4 -9.31 10.73 15.80
CA ASP A 4 -10.72 11.11 15.84
C ASP A 4 -11.00 12.57 15.46
N THR A 5 -9.96 13.42 15.36
CA THR A 5 -10.08 14.81 14.87
C THR A 5 -9.94 14.94 13.35
N MET A 6 -9.58 13.87 12.63
CA MET A 6 -9.66 13.88 11.16
C MET A 6 -11.12 13.69 10.76
N LEU A 7 -11.76 14.77 10.29
CA LEU A 7 -13.13 14.86 9.74
C LEU A 7 -13.49 13.81 8.66
N LEU A 8 -12.54 12.97 8.24
CA LEU A 8 -12.67 11.99 7.16
C LEU A 8 -13.11 10.59 7.62
N PHE A 9 -12.91 10.23 8.89
CA PHE A 9 -13.26 8.89 9.36
C PHE A 9 -14.63 8.86 10.02
N PRO A 10 -15.46 7.83 9.74
CA PRO A 10 -16.68 7.60 10.49
C PRO A 10 -16.38 7.52 12.00
N LYS A 11 -17.17 8.26 12.78
CA LYS A 11 -17.17 8.23 14.26
C LYS A 11 -18.00 7.06 14.77
N ALA A 12 -17.70 6.60 15.98
CA ALA A 12 -18.49 5.56 16.64
C ALA A 12 -19.94 6.01 16.82
N ARG A 13 -20.90 5.14 16.51
CA ARG A 13 -22.32 5.34 16.84
C ARG A 13 -22.58 4.81 18.25
N GLU A 14 -23.64 5.29 18.90
CA GLU A 14 -24.04 4.79 20.22
C GLU A 14 -24.27 3.28 20.19
N GLY A 15 -23.63 2.56 21.11
CA GLY A 15 -23.68 1.10 21.22
C GLY A 15 -22.96 0.33 20.12
N GLU A 16 -22.25 0.99 19.19
CA GLU A 16 -21.52 0.33 18.11
C GLU A 16 -20.29 -0.42 18.65
N SER A 17 -20.10 -1.67 18.21
CA SER A 17 -18.92 -2.43 18.58
C SER A 17 -17.67 -1.90 17.85
N ALA A 18 -16.49 -2.06 18.45
CA ALA A 18 -15.24 -1.60 17.84
C ALA A 18 -15.00 -2.24 16.45
N GLY A 19 -15.38 -3.51 16.28
CA GLY A 19 -15.25 -4.20 15.00
C GLY A 19 -16.18 -3.64 13.92
N ASP A 20 -17.42 -3.27 14.26
CA ASP A 20 -18.37 -2.69 13.30
C ASP A 20 -17.91 -1.30 12.84
N LEU A 21 -17.37 -0.49 13.75
CA LEU A 21 -16.76 0.80 13.43
C LEU A 21 -15.58 0.63 12.46
N ASN A 22 -14.65 -0.28 12.77
CA ASN A 22 -13.51 -0.57 11.91
C ASN A 22 -13.95 -1.11 10.55
N ARG A 23 -15.01 -1.91 10.50
CA ARG A 23 -15.57 -2.37 9.22
C ARG A 23 -16.07 -1.20 8.37
N ARG A 24 -16.78 -0.24 8.99
CA ARG A 24 -17.26 0.95 8.27
C ARG A 24 -16.10 1.84 7.81
N ARG A 25 -15.11 2.09 8.67
CA ARG A 25 -13.88 2.83 8.31
C ARG A 25 -13.18 2.17 7.13
N GLY A 26 -13.02 0.84 7.18
CA GLY A 26 -12.44 0.04 6.11
C GLY A 26 -13.20 0.18 4.78
N SER A 27 -14.53 0.10 4.80
CA SER A 27 -15.36 0.27 3.59
C SER A 27 -15.24 1.66 2.98
N VAL A 28 -15.20 2.72 3.79
CA VAL A 28 -15.01 4.10 3.30
C VAL A 28 -13.64 4.26 2.63
N CYS A 29 -12.58 3.75 3.27
CA CYS A 29 -11.24 3.75 2.71
C CYS A 29 -11.15 2.94 1.40
N LEU A 30 -11.83 1.79 1.34
CA LEU A 30 -11.87 0.96 0.15
C LEU A 30 -12.56 1.69 -0.99
N LEU A 31 -13.70 2.33 -0.72
CA LEU A 31 -14.43 3.11 -1.71
C LEU A 31 -13.59 4.28 -2.23
N ALA A 32 -12.90 4.99 -1.34
CA ALA A 32 -11.96 6.04 -1.73
C ALA A 32 -10.85 5.50 -2.64
N ALA A 33 -10.28 4.33 -2.33
CA ALA A 33 -9.27 3.69 -3.15
C ALA A 33 -9.79 3.25 -4.52
N VAL A 34 -10.97 2.63 -4.55
CA VAL A 34 -11.62 2.13 -5.77
C VAL A 34 -12.01 3.27 -6.72
N ILE A 35 -12.33 4.46 -6.19
CA ILE A 35 -12.63 5.64 -7.00
C ILE A 35 -11.35 6.37 -7.42
N ALA A 36 -10.43 6.61 -6.48
CA ALA A 36 -9.22 7.38 -6.75
C ALA A 36 -8.26 6.66 -7.72
N THR A 37 -8.21 5.32 -7.70
CA THR A 37 -7.34 4.54 -8.60
C THR A 37 -7.67 4.76 -10.09
N PRO A 38 -8.89 4.50 -10.58
CA PRO A 38 -9.22 4.72 -11.98
C PRO A 38 -9.15 6.20 -12.36
N MET A 39 -9.51 7.13 -11.46
CA MET A 39 -9.36 8.57 -11.71
C MET A 39 -7.89 8.96 -11.87
N SER A 40 -7.00 8.42 -11.03
CA SER A 40 -5.56 8.63 -11.13
C SER A 40 -5.03 8.09 -12.46
N ILE A 41 -5.37 6.85 -12.81
CA ILE A 41 -4.95 6.23 -14.07
C ILE A 41 -5.42 7.06 -15.26
N TRP A 42 -6.70 7.46 -15.29
CA TRP A 42 -7.27 8.27 -16.36
C TRP A 42 -6.54 9.61 -16.50
N LEU A 43 -6.27 10.28 -15.38
CA LEU A 43 -5.60 11.59 -15.36
C LEU A 43 -4.17 11.50 -15.90
N PHE A 44 -3.39 10.51 -15.44
CA PHE A 44 -2.04 10.28 -15.93
C PHE A 44 -2.03 9.87 -17.41
N SER A 45 -2.99 9.05 -17.84
CA SER A 45 -3.06 8.56 -19.23
C SER A 45 -3.50 9.65 -20.22
N ASN A 46 -4.22 10.67 -19.75
CA ASN A 46 -4.70 11.78 -20.59
C ASN A 46 -3.90 13.07 -20.41
N LEU A 47 -2.76 13.01 -19.70
CA LEU A 47 -1.98 14.20 -19.38
C LEU A 47 -1.55 14.97 -20.65
N GLU A 48 -1.16 14.25 -21.69
CA GLU A 48 -0.78 14.81 -22.99
C GLU A 48 -1.95 15.50 -23.72
N ASN A 49 -3.19 15.14 -23.42
CA ASN A 49 -4.39 15.77 -23.99
C ASN A 49 -4.87 16.97 -23.15
N ILE A 50 -4.63 16.93 -21.84
CA ILE A 50 -5.06 17.97 -20.89
C ILE A 50 -4.09 19.15 -20.89
N TRP A 51 -2.79 18.88 -20.87
CA TRP A 51 -1.76 19.92 -20.76
C TRP A 51 -1.83 20.98 -21.87
N PRO A 52 -2.04 20.63 -23.16
CA PRO A 52 -2.18 21.61 -24.24
C PRO A 52 -3.39 22.54 -24.12
N GLN A 53 -4.38 22.21 -23.27
CA GLN A 53 -5.54 23.07 -23.01
C GLN A 53 -5.24 24.10 -21.92
N ILE A 54 -4.31 23.78 -21.01
CA ILE A 54 -3.90 24.66 -19.91
C ILE A 54 -2.76 25.58 -20.34
N MET A 55 -1.80 25.05 -21.08
CA MET A 55 -0.61 25.77 -21.54
C MET A 55 -0.87 27.11 -22.26
N PRO A 56 -1.89 27.27 -23.12
CA PRO A 56 -2.16 28.55 -23.79
C PRO A 56 -2.94 29.55 -22.93
N LEU A 57 -3.40 29.17 -21.73
CA LEU A 57 -3.99 30.13 -20.81
C LEU A 57 -2.90 31.11 -20.34
N GLU A 58 -3.29 32.35 -20.06
CA GLU A 58 -2.36 33.37 -19.56
C GLU A 58 -2.68 33.78 -18.12
N GLY A 59 -1.65 34.26 -17.41
CA GLY A 59 -1.78 34.86 -16.08
C GLY A 59 -2.40 33.94 -15.02
N SER A 60 -3.45 34.40 -14.35
CA SER A 60 -4.08 33.71 -13.23
C SER A 60 -4.82 32.43 -13.65
N ALA A 61 -5.38 32.38 -14.86
CA ALA A 61 -6.08 31.20 -15.37
C ALA A 61 -5.12 30.02 -15.58
N PHE A 62 -3.94 30.30 -16.13
CA PHE A 62 -2.86 29.31 -16.25
C PHE A 62 -2.44 28.79 -14.88
N LEU A 63 -2.16 29.70 -13.93
CA LEU A 63 -1.71 29.33 -12.60
C LEU A 63 -2.74 28.45 -11.88
N ALA A 64 -4.03 28.80 -11.97
CA ALA A 64 -5.11 28.00 -11.42
C ALA A 64 -5.21 26.61 -12.07
N GLY A 65 -5.17 26.53 -13.40
CA GLY A 65 -5.24 25.27 -14.14
C GLY A 65 -4.05 24.34 -13.86
N ALA A 66 -2.83 24.87 -13.92
CA ALA A 66 -1.61 24.11 -13.62
C ALA A 66 -1.59 23.64 -12.16
N THR A 67 -2.01 24.49 -11.22
CA THR A 67 -2.08 24.12 -9.80
C THR A 67 -3.14 23.05 -9.55
N ALA A 68 -4.32 23.18 -10.15
CA ALA A 68 -5.39 22.17 -10.02
C ALA A 68 -4.96 20.82 -10.58
N LEU A 69 -4.36 20.81 -11.78
CA LEU A 69 -3.84 19.59 -12.40
C LEU A 69 -2.72 18.96 -11.55
N GLY A 70 -1.74 19.75 -11.14
CA GLY A 70 -0.64 19.28 -10.28
C GLY A 70 -1.15 18.72 -8.94
N THR A 71 -2.13 19.39 -8.35
CA THR A 71 -2.79 18.94 -7.11
C THR A 71 -3.51 17.61 -7.32
N ALA A 72 -4.27 17.47 -8.42
CA ALA A 72 -4.97 16.22 -8.73
C ALA A 72 -3.98 15.06 -8.97
N LEU A 73 -2.90 15.31 -9.73
CA LEU A 73 -1.84 14.33 -9.99
C LEU A 73 -1.11 13.90 -8.71
N ALA A 74 -0.97 14.79 -7.73
CA ALA A 74 -0.33 14.47 -6.46
C ALA A 74 -1.28 13.75 -5.48
N ILE A 75 -2.53 14.23 -5.35
CA ILE A 75 -3.45 13.77 -4.30
C ILE A 75 -4.13 12.45 -4.66
N LEU A 76 -4.59 12.26 -5.90
CA LEU A 76 -5.30 11.04 -6.30
C LEU A 76 -4.51 9.74 -6.03
N PRO A 77 -3.23 9.61 -6.42
CA PRO A 77 -2.47 8.39 -6.11
C PRO A 77 -2.24 8.21 -4.61
N LEU A 78 -2.13 9.30 -3.84
CA LEU A 78 -2.03 9.21 -2.38
C LEU A 78 -3.33 8.70 -1.76
N ILE A 79 -4.50 9.21 -2.20
CA ILE A 79 -5.80 8.71 -1.75
C ILE A 79 -5.95 7.23 -2.13
N ALA A 80 -5.57 6.85 -3.34
CA ALA A 80 -5.62 5.46 -3.79
C ALA A 80 -4.76 4.54 -2.91
N GLY A 81 -3.48 4.88 -2.73
CA GLY A 81 -2.54 4.07 -1.95
C GLY A 81 -2.87 4.02 -0.46
N LEU A 82 -3.07 5.17 0.18
CA LEU A 82 -3.39 5.24 1.61
C LEU A 82 -4.78 4.66 1.89
N GLY A 83 -5.77 4.93 1.04
CA GLY A 83 -7.10 4.35 1.12
C GLY A 83 -7.04 2.83 1.08
N PHE A 84 -6.27 2.25 0.17
CA PHE A 84 -6.08 0.80 0.08
C PHE A 84 -5.44 0.21 1.35
N LEU A 85 -4.33 0.80 1.81
CA LEU A 85 -3.64 0.32 3.01
C LEU A 85 -4.53 0.41 4.26
N LEU A 86 -5.22 1.53 4.45
CA LEU A 86 -6.14 1.74 5.57
C LEU A 86 -7.36 0.82 5.47
N ALA A 87 -7.88 0.58 4.28
CA ALA A 87 -8.98 -0.36 4.07
C ALA A 87 -8.61 -1.76 4.54
N ILE A 88 -7.40 -2.24 4.20
CA ILE A 88 -6.92 -3.53 4.66
C ILE A 88 -6.65 -3.51 6.17
N TRP A 89 -5.99 -2.47 6.68
CA TRP A 89 -5.73 -2.34 8.12
C TRP A 89 -7.02 -2.42 8.95
N PHE A 90 -7.98 -1.53 8.68
CA PHE A 90 -9.25 -1.51 9.40
C PHE A 90 -10.09 -2.77 9.12
N GLY A 91 -10.00 -3.31 7.91
CA GLY A 91 -10.61 -4.59 7.55
C GLY A 91 -10.11 -5.71 8.46
N VAL A 92 -8.79 -5.90 8.55
CA VAL A 92 -8.17 -6.94 9.38
C VAL A 92 -8.52 -6.74 10.86
N GLU A 93 -8.35 -5.52 11.39
CA GLU A 93 -8.69 -5.24 12.79
C GLU A 93 -10.17 -5.53 13.10
N SER A 94 -11.08 -5.25 12.15
CA SER A 94 -12.50 -5.56 12.33
C SER A 94 -12.77 -7.06 12.56
N VAL A 95 -11.98 -7.95 11.93
CA VAL A 95 -12.18 -9.41 12.00
C VAL A 95 -11.83 -9.98 13.38
N PHE A 96 -10.85 -9.37 14.05
CA PHE A 96 -10.35 -9.82 15.35
C PHE A 96 -11.01 -9.10 16.54
N GLN A 97 -11.97 -8.22 16.27
CA GLN A 97 -12.76 -7.51 17.30
C GLN A 97 -14.20 -8.02 17.34
N SER A 98 -14.88 -7.77 18.46
CA SER A 98 -16.31 -8.08 18.61
C SER A 98 -17.13 -7.34 17.55
N ARG A 99 -18.07 -8.04 16.91
CA ARG A 99 -18.97 -7.52 15.89
C ARG A 99 -20.39 -8.05 16.07
N ARG A 100 -21.39 -7.29 15.64
CA ARG A 100 -22.80 -7.71 15.67
C ARG A 100 -23.12 -8.75 14.62
N HIS A 101 -22.54 -8.64 13.42
CA HIS A 101 -22.81 -9.53 12.29
C HIS A 101 -21.51 -10.13 11.72
N PRO A 102 -21.15 -11.37 12.08
CA PRO A 102 -19.98 -12.03 11.53
C PRO A 102 -20.18 -12.40 10.04
N THR A 103 -19.14 -12.24 9.22
CA THR A 103 -19.18 -12.50 7.78
C THR A 103 -18.04 -13.43 7.35
N PRO A 104 -18.14 -14.76 7.59
CA PRO A 104 -16.97 -15.66 7.60
C PRO A 104 -16.23 -15.74 6.27
N VAL A 105 -16.93 -15.67 5.13
CA VAL A 105 -16.31 -15.71 3.80
C VAL A 105 -15.51 -14.43 3.54
N ILE A 106 -16.12 -13.27 3.78
CA ILE A 106 -15.45 -11.98 3.56
C ILE A 106 -14.30 -11.80 4.55
N ASP A 107 -14.46 -12.28 5.77
CA ASP A 107 -13.42 -12.21 6.80
C ASP A 107 -12.18 -13.03 6.40
N LYS A 108 -12.37 -14.21 5.81
CA LYS A 108 -11.26 -15.00 5.24
C LYS A 108 -10.56 -14.25 4.10
N LEU A 109 -11.32 -13.62 3.20
CA LEU A 109 -10.75 -12.81 2.12
C LEU A 109 -9.94 -11.62 2.65
N ILE A 110 -10.45 -10.92 3.65
CA ILE A 110 -9.77 -9.78 4.29
C ILE A 110 -8.48 -10.23 4.98
N VAL A 111 -8.53 -11.33 5.74
CA VAL A 111 -7.33 -11.88 6.39
C VAL A 111 -6.31 -12.34 5.36
N GLY A 112 -6.74 -13.03 4.30
CA GLY A 112 -5.87 -13.45 3.20
C GLY A 112 -5.21 -12.26 2.49
N ALA A 113 -5.98 -11.23 2.15
CA ALA A 113 -5.47 -10.00 1.56
C ALA A 113 -4.50 -9.27 2.51
N GLY A 114 -4.83 -9.21 3.80
CA GLY A 114 -3.96 -8.64 4.83
C GLY A 114 -2.62 -9.37 4.93
N LEU A 115 -2.63 -10.70 4.96
CA LEU A 115 -1.41 -11.51 4.97
C LEU A 115 -0.58 -11.24 3.73
N LEU A 116 -1.21 -11.24 2.55
CA LEU A 116 -0.52 -10.96 1.29
C LEU A 116 0.13 -9.58 1.30
N VAL A 117 -0.57 -8.54 1.74
CA VAL A 117 -0.03 -7.16 1.76
C VAL A 117 1.08 -6.99 2.78
N TRP A 118 0.95 -7.57 3.98
CA TRP A 118 2.00 -7.47 5.01
C TRP A 118 3.26 -8.26 4.65
N PHE A 119 3.11 -9.41 4.00
CA PHE A 119 4.23 -10.25 3.57
C PHE A 119 4.74 -9.93 2.16
N ALA A 120 4.08 -9.04 1.41
CA ALA A 120 4.53 -8.63 0.08
C ALA A 120 6.01 -8.15 0.05
N PRO A 121 6.51 -7.36 1.02
CA PRO A 121 7.93 -6.98 1.05
C PRO A 121 8.87 -8.18 1.22
N VAL A 122 8.46 -9.21 1.98
CA VAL A 122 9.21 -10.46 2.16
C VAL A 122 9.28 -11.22 0.84
N ILE A 123 8.14 -11.39 0.18
CA ILE A 123 8.04 -12.07 -1.12
C ILE A 123 8.89 -11.33 -2.16
N ALA A 124 8.83 -10.00 -2.21
CA ALA A 124 9.62 -9.19 -3.14
C ALA A 124 11.13 -9.32 -2.88
N ALA A 125 11.55 -9.31 -1.61
CA ALA A 125 12.96 -9.49 -1.24
C ALA A 125 13.47 -10.90 -1.60
N LEU A 126 12.69 -11.94 -1.27
CA LEU A 126 13.03 -13.32 -1.64
C LEU A 126 13.04 -13.54 -3.15
N ALA A 127 12.07 -12.97 -3.88
CA ALA A 127 12.04 -13.03 -5.33
C ALA A 127 13.25 -12.32 -5.96
N SER A 128 13.70 -11.21 -5.37
CA SER A 128 14.89 -10.49 -5.82
C SER A 128 16.16 -11.31 -5.60
N ALA A 129 16.32 -11.94 -4.43
CA ALA A 129 17.42 -12.87 -4.16
C ALA A 129 17.37 -14.09 -5.09
N GLY A 130 16.21 -14.72 -5.23
CA GLY A 130 16.01 -15.89 -6.10
C GLY A 130 16.30 -15.59 -7.57
N ARG A 131 15.86 -14.43 -8.07
CA ARG A 131 16.21 -13.97 -9.42
C ARG A 131 17.72 -13.74 -9.58
N ALA A 132 18.38 -13.19 -8.56
CA ALA A 132 19.82 -13.01 -8.60
C ALA A 132 20.58 -14.34 -8.67
N LEU A 133 20.14 -15.34 -7.90
CA LEU A 133 20.69 -16.71 -7.94
C LEU A 133 20.47 -17.39 -9.29
N ALA A 134 19.26 -17.28 -9.85
CA ALA A 134 18.92 -17.90 -11.13
C ALA A 134 19.67 -17.28 -12.33
N THR A 135 19.98 -15.98 -12.27
CA THR A 135 20.61 -15.25 -13.39
C THR A 135 22.11 -15.01 -13.21
N GLY A 136 22.66 -15.24 -12.02
CA GLY A 136 24.03 -14.85 -11.69
C GLY A 136 24.26 -13.33 -11.70
N ARG A 137 23.19 -12.52 -11.70
CA ARG A 137 23.25 -11.04 -11.74
C ARG A 137 22.35 -10.42 -10.69
N ILE A 138 22.87 -9.46 -9.94
CA ILE A 138 22.08 -8.61 -9.06
C ILE A 138 22.11 -7.16 -9.54
N HIS A 139 20.93 -6.56 -9.68
CA HIS A 139 20.76 -5.19 -10.13
C HIS A 139 20.27 -4.32 -8.97
N PHE A 140 20.96 -3.20 -8.72
CA PHE A 140 20.48 -2.14 -7.85
C PHE A 140 20.06 -0.95 -8.71
N VAL A 141 18.85 -0.45 -8.47
CA VAL A 141 18.25 0.62 -9.29
C VAL A 141 18.90 1.97 -9.02
N ARG A 142 19.37 2.23 -7.78
CA ARG A 142 20.00 3.51 -7.41
C ARG A 142 21.13 3.34 -6.38
N PRO A 143 22.37 3.78 -6.68
CA PRO A 143 22.86 4.09 -8.03
C PRO A 143 22.73 2.85 -8.94
N PRO A 144 22.42 3.02 -10.25
CA PRO A 144 22.26 1.91 -11.16
C PRO A 144 23.57 1.13 -11.27
N ARG A 145 23.59 -0.08 -10.72
CA ARG A 145 24.77 -0.98 -10.74
C ARG A 145 24.35 -2.43 -10.86
N ASP A 146 25.07 -3.14 -11.70
CA ASP A 146 24.98 -4.60 -11.82
C ASP A 146 26.22 -5.23 -11.20
N TYR A 147 26.01 -6.20 -10.32
CA TYR A 147 27.09 -7.08 -9.84
C TYR A 147 26.84 -8.48 -10.39
N LEU A 148 27.85 -9.04 -11.04
CA LEU A 148 27.81 -10.37 -11.64
C LEU A 148 28.59 -11.35 -10.78
N LEU A 149 28.07 -12.56 -10.63
CA LEU A 149 28.78 -13.63 -9.93
C LEU A 149 30.14 -13.95 -10.59
N ALA A 150 30.21 -13.82 -11.92
CA ALA A 150 31.40 -14.16 -12.70
C ALA A 150 32.56 -13.15 -12.53
N THR A 151 32.26 -11.86 -12.40
CA THR A 151 33.27 -10.80 -12.38
C THR A 151 33.47 -10.19 -11.00
N ASP A 152 32.40 -10.09 -10.20
CA ASP A 152 32.38 -9.38 -8.92
C ASP A 152 31.70 -10.23 -7.82
N PRO A 153 32.22 -11.43 -7.52
CA PRO A 153 31.55 -12.42 -6.67
C PRO A 153 31.28 -11.89 -5.26
N ILE A 154 32.17 -11.06 -4.70
CA ILE A 154 32.01 -10.51 -3.35
C ILE A 154 30.79 -9.57 -3.30
N ALA A 155 30.72 -8.59 -4.19
CA ALA A 155 29.63 -7.62 -4.23
C ALA A 155 28.30 -8.30 -4.59
N TYR A 156 28.35 -9.31 -5.48
CA TYR A 156 27.20 -10.15 -5.79
C TYR A 156 26.63 -10.83 -4.53
N TRP A 157 27.46 -11.55 -3.77
CA TRP A 157 27.01 -12.26 -2.56
C TRP A 157 26.58 -11.31 -1.45
N GLN A 158 27.22 -10.15 -1.30
CA GLN A 158 26.75 -9.10 -0.39
C GLN A 158 25.35 -8.60 -0.75
N GLY A 159 25.09 -8.39 -2.04
CA GLY A 159 23.77 -7.98 -2.51
C GLY A 159 22.70 -9.05 -2.29
N VAL A 160 23.01 -10.33 -2.54
CA VAL A 160 22.10 -11.44 -2.25
C VAL A 160 21.83 -11.53 -0.75
N GLY A 161 22.88 -11.46 0.07
CA GLY A 161 22.79 -11.43 1.53
C GLY A 161 21.93 -10.28 2.05
N PHE A 162 22.07 -9.08 1.48
CA PHE A 162 21.23 -7.93 1.79
C PHE A 162 19.74 -8.24 1.59
N TRP A 163 19.34 -8.80 0.44
CA TRP A 163 17.93 -9.14 0.20
C TRP A 163 17.41 -10.22 1.16
N ILE A 164 18.23 -11.20 1.51
CA ILE A 164 17.87 -12.23 2.51
C ILE A 164 17.67 -11.61 3.90
N ILE A 165 18.58 -10.73 4.32
CA ILE A 165 18.46 -10.01 5.60
C ILE A 165 17.18 -9.15 5.60
N MET A 166 16.91 -8.42 4.51
CA MET A 166 15.70 -7.61 4.37
C MET A 166 14.43 -8.48 4.40
N ALA A 167 14.44 -9.64 3.76
CA ALA A 167 13.33 -10.59 3.83
C ALA A 167 13.09 -11.06 5.29
N GLY A 168 14.15 -11.38 6.02
CA GLY A 168 14.08 -11.75 7.43
C GLY A 168 13.52 -10.62 8.31
N LEU A 169 14.00 -9.39 8.12
CA LEU A 169 13.54 -8.21 8.85
C LEU A 169 12.04 -7.93 8.59
N PHE A 170 11.64 -7.87 7.31
CA PHE A 170 10.24 -7.65 6.96
C PHE A 170 9.35 -8.78 7.44
N GLY A 171 9.83 -10.03 7.36
CA GLY A 171 9.10 -11.20 7.84
C GLY A 171 8.89 -11.15 9.34
N PHE A 172 9.91 -10.76 10.10
CA PHE A 172 9.81 -10.57 11.53
C PHE A 172 8.80 -9.48 11.91
N LEU A 173 8.83 -8.32 11.23
CA LEU A 173 7.90 -7.22 11.49
C LEU A 173 6.46 -7.59 11.14
N ALA A 174 6.24 -8.21 9.97
CA ALA A 174 4.95 -8.71 9.55
C ALA A 174 4.42 -9.75 10.55
N TRP A 175 5.25 -10.72 10.92
CA TRP A 175 4.91 -11.73 11.92
C TRP A 175 4.57 -11.12 13.27
N ARG A 176 5.30 -10.10 13.73
CA ARG A 176 5.02 -9.43 15.00
C ARG A 176 3.62 -8.82 15.04
N TYR A 177 3.12 -8.29 13.93
CA TYR A 177 1.75 -7.81 13.80
C TYR A 177 0.72 -8.97 13.81
N TRP A 178 1.01 -10.06 13.09
CA TRP A 178 0.08 -11.17 12.90
C TRP A 178 0.03 -12.17 14.06
N ARG A 179 1.13 -12.37 14.78
CA ARG A 179 1.25 -13.41 15.81
C ARG A 179 0.15 -13.33 16.86
N GLY A 180 -0.17 -12.12 17.34
CA GLY A 180 -1.18 -11.91 18.38
C GLY A 180 -2.60 -12.14 17.86
N LYS A 181 -2.83 -11.98 16.55
CA LYS A 181 -4.14 -12.18 15.93
C LYS A 181 -4.41 -13.65 15.61
N LEU A 182 -3.38 -14.34 15.13
CA LEU A 182 -3.48 -15.74 14.70
C LEU A 182 -3.35 -16.72 15.87
N LEU A 183 -2.53 -16.41 16.87
CA LEU A 183 -2.26 -17.32 17.99
C LEU A 183 -3.16 -17.07 19.21
N ALA A 184 -3.71 -15.87 19.39
CA ALA A 184 -4.64 -15.59 20.50
C ALA A 184 -6.06 -16.17 20.27
N ARG A 185 -6.24 -16.95 19.21
CA ARG A 185 -7.38 -17.87 19.06
C ARG A 185 -6.93 -19.28 19.39
N ALA A 186 -6.72 -19.52 20.69
CA ALA A 186 -6.78 -20.81 21.36
C ALA A 186 -7.47 -20.57 22.71
#